data_AF-A0A6G8IH32-F1
#
_entry.id   AF-A0A6G8IH32-F1
#
_cell.length_a   1.000
_cell.length_b   1.000
_cell.length_c   1.000
_cell.angle_alpha   90.00
_cell.angle_beta   90.00
_cell.angle_gamma   90.00
#
_symmetry.space_group_name_H-M   'P 1'
#
loop_
_entity.id
_entity.type
_entity.pdbx_description
1 polymer ?
#
loop_
_entity_poly.entity_id
_entity_poly.type
_entity_poly.pdbx_seq_one_letter_code
_entity_poly.pdbx_strand_id
1 'polypeptide(L)'
;MKLRAAGSGLVLLGWIAASHLGSTGRGPMDLHVAVAVAPLVLAVFVVAARWRSLLLKLLLALACAGLLWVLWPLLRQQVAFLYYLQHLGVHLALAALFGASLMGGAEPLVTRMARGIFGPGLSARNLRYTRQVTWAWTAFFLLNASVSTGLFLLAPREVWSVHANVLTGPLLGLMFLLESLWRRCVLPPHERPGLATVVQAWRRDHERRRGAHRP
;
A
#
# COMPACT_ATOMS: atom_id res chain seq x y z
N MET A 1 3.46 -0.79 24.19
CA MET A 1 3.46 -0.15 22.84
C MET A 1 4.82 -0.30 22.12
N LYS A 2 5.97 -0.06 22.78
CA LYS A 2 7.32 -0.21 22.19
C LYS A 2 7.64 -1.63 21.67
N LEU A 3 7.22 -2.68 22.38
CA LEU A 3 7.46 -4.08 21.99
C LEU A 3 6.76 -4.48 20.68
N ARG A 4 5.54 -3.97 20.44
CA ARG A 4 4.76 -4.26 19.22
C ARG A 4 5.38 -3.55 18.01
N ALA A 5 5.87 -2.31 18.19
CA ALA A 5 6.56 -1.56 17.14
C ALA A 5 7.91 -2.20 16.77
N ALA A 6 8.68 -2.67 17.76
CA ALA A 6 9.93 -3.40 17.52
C ALA A 6 9.68 -4.72 16.78
N GLY A 7 8.64 -5.47 17.16
CA GLY A 7 8.22 -6.69 16.47
C GLY A 7 7.82 -6.46 15.01
N SER A 8 7.03 -5.41 14.73
CA SER A 8 6.67 -5.04 13.36
C SER A 8 7.90 -4.65 12.51
N GLY A 9 8.88 -3.96 13.10
CA GLY A 9 10.12 -3.59 12.41
C GLY A 9 10.96 -4.79 12.00
N LEU A 10 11.10 -5.78 12.89
CA LEU A 10 11.83 -7.02 12.61
C LEU A 10 11.15 -7.85 11.50
N VAL A 11 9.82 -7.92 11.50
CA VAL A 11 9.07 -8.62 10.44
C VAL A 11 9.27 -7.94 9.08
N LEU A 12 9.25 -6.60 9.03
CA LEU A 12 9.50 -5.84 7.81
C LEU A 12 10.93 -6.06 7.28
N LEU A 13 11.93 -5.99 8.16
CA LEU A 13 13.32 -6.24 7.79
C LEU A 13 13.55 -7.68 7.31
N GLY A 14 12.93 -8.65 7.99
CA GLY A 14 12.94 -10.05 7.57
C GLY A 14 12.29 -10.25 6.20
N TRP A 15 11.16 -9.56 5.94
CA TRP A 15 10.49 -9.59 4.63
C TRP A 15 11.34 -8.97 3.51
N ILE A 16 11.99 -7.83 3.77
CA ILE A 16 12.89 -7.17 2.81
C ILE A 16 14.07 -8.10 2.47
N ALA A 17 14.71 -8.67 3.49
CA ALA A 17 15.83 -9.59 3.30
C ALA A 17 15.40 -10.84 2.51
N ALA A 18 14.27 -11.46 2.87
CA ALA A 18 13.74 -12.63 2.18
C ALA A 18 13.38 -12.31 0.71
N SER A 19 12.80 -11.15 0.44
CA SER A 19 12.42 -10.74 -0.92
C SER A 19 13.65 -10.43 -1.78
N HIS A 20 14.68 -9.80 -1.20
CA HIS A 20 15.95 -9.53 -1.91
C HIS A 20 16.73 -10.81 -2.19
N LEU A 21 16.89 -11.69 -1.20
CA LEU A 21 17.53 -12.99 -1.36
C LEU A 21 16.78 -13.87 -2.37
N GLY A 22 15.44 -13.84 -2.30
CA GLY A 22 14.59 -14.63 -3.19
C GLY A 22 14.67 -14.20 -4.64
N SER A 23 14.63 -12.90 -4.89
CA SER A 23 14.73 -12.35 -6.25
C SER A 23 16.13 -12.44 -6.86
N THR A 24 17.18 -12.53 -6.04
CA THR A 24 18.57 -12.73 -6.49
C THR A 24 18.97 -14.22 -6.60
N GLY A 25 18.06 -15.15 -6.25
CA GLY A 25 18.30 -16.59 -6.37
C GLY A 25 19.23 -17.16 -5.29
N ARG A 26 19.38 -16.50 -4.15
CA ARG A 26 20.24 -16.98 -3.05
C ARG A 26 19.41 -17.65 -1.96
N GLY A 27 19.47 -18.98 -1.86
CA GLY A 27 18.76 -19.76 -0.84
C GLY A 27 17.78 -20.80 -1.41
N PRO A 28 16.93 -21.41 -0.57
CA PRO A 28 16.00 -22.47 -1.00
C PRO A 28 14.93 -21.92 -1.96
N MET A 29 14.92 -22.42 -3.20
CA MET A 29 14.01 -21.92 -4.24
C MET A 29 12.52 -22.05 -3.89
N ASP A 30 12.16 -23.10 -3.15
CA ASP A 30 10.80 -23.30 -2.65
C ASP A 30 10.33 -22.21 -1.71
N LEU A 31 11.23 -21.77 -0.82
CA LEU A 31 10.92 -20.70 0.10
C LEU A 31 10.67 -19.39 -0.66
N HIS A 32 11.45 -19.11 -1.70
CA HIS A 32 11.30 -17.90 -2.49
C HIS A 32 10.01 -17.88 -3.30
N VAL A 33 9.65 -19.01 -3.93
CA VAL A 33 8.36 -19.16 -4.61
C VAL A 33 7.21 -18.99 -3.62
N ALA A 34 7.31 -19.62 -2.44
CA ALA A 34 6.29 -19.50 -1.40
C ALA A 34 6.12 -18.04 -0.93
N VAL A 35 7.23 -17.34 -0.65
CA VAL A 35 7.22 -15.92 -0.25
C VAL A 35 6.64 -15.04 -1.35
N ALA A 36 7.00 -15.29 -2.61
CA ALA A 36 6.44 -14.56 -3.74
C ALA A 36 4.92 -14.78 -3.86
N VAL A 37 4.44 -16.01 -3.77
CA VAL A 37 3.03 -16.30 -4.06
C VAL A 37 2.11 -16.05 -2.84
N ALA A 38 2.67 -16.01 -1.63
CA ALA A 38 1.92 -15.84 -0.39
C ALA A 38 0.99 -14.61 -0.35
N PRO A 39 1.39 -13.38 -0.75
CA PRO A 39 0.51 -12.22 -0.75
C PRO A 39 -0.70 -12.39 -1.68
N LEU A 40 -0.50 -13.02 -2.84
CA LEU A 40 -1.57 -13.28 -3.81
C LEU A 40 -2.58 -14.29 -3.24
N VAL A 41 -2.07 -15.39 -2.69
CA VAL A 41 -2.89 -16.43 -2.04
C VAL A 41 -3.66 -15.84 -0.86
N LEU A 42 -3.00 -15.04 -0.02
CA LEU A 42 -3.64 -14.35 1.09
C LEU A 42 -4.75 -13.41 0.61
N ALA A 43 -4.53 -12.63 -0.45
CA ALA A 43 -5.54 -11.75 -1.01
C ALA A 43 -6.78 -12.52 -1.48
N VAL A 44 -6.59 -13.65 -2.19
CA VAL A 44 -7.67 -14.54 -2.62
C VAL A 44 -8.47 -15.05 -1.42
N PHE A 45 -7.80 -15.52 -0.37
CA PHE A 45 -8.48 -16.02 0.83
C PHE A 45 -9.17 -14.94 1.65
N VAL A 46 -8.62 -13.72 1.73
CA VAL A 46 -9.26 -12.58 2.39
C VAL A 46 -10.56 -12.19 1.67
N VAL A 47 -10.57 -12.21 0.35
CA VAL A 47 -11.79 -11.97 -0.44
C VAL A 47 -12.79 -13.11 -0.24
N ALA A 48 -12.33 -14.36 -0.33
CA ALA A 48 -13.18 -15.53 -0.14
C ALA A 48 -13.73 -15.65 1.30
N ALA A 49 -13.04 -15.11 2.31
CA ALA A 49 -13.52 -15.07 3.68
C ALA A 49 -14.87 -14.34 3.82
N ARG A 50 -15.16 -13.40 2.90
CA ARG A 50 -16.44 -12.68 2.84
C ARG A 50 -17.59 -13.54 2.32
N TRP A 51 -17.31 -14.69 1.73
CA TRP A 51 -18.34 -15.61 1.22
C TRP A 51 -19.01 -16.36 2.38
N ARG A 52 -20.31 -16.61 2.26
CA ARG A 52 -21.08 -17.34 3.29
C ARG A 52 -20.93 -18.86 3.20
N SER A 53 -20.71 -19.41 2.01
CA SER A 53 -20.60 -20.86 1.81
C SER A 53 -19.20 -21.38 2.17
N LEU A 54 -19.13 -22.33 3.11
CA LEU A 54 -17.89 -23.04 3.43
C LEU A 54 -17.41 -23.91 2.26
N LEU A 55 -18.34 -24.52 1.53
CA LEU A 55 -18.03 -25.36 0.38
C LEU A 55 -17.25 -24.59 -0.69
N LEU A 56 -17.69 -23.37 -1.04
CA LEU A 56 -16.98 -22.54 -2.02
C LEU A 56 -15.58 -22.13 -1.55
N LYS A 57 -15.39 -21.93 -0.24
CA LYS A 57 -14.05 -21.65 0.33
C LYS A 57 -13.14 -22.87 0.20
N LEU A 58 -13.65 -24.06 0.50
CA LEU A 58 -12.88 -25.31 0.39
C LEU A 58 -12.56 -25.65 -1.06
N LEU A 59 -13.53 -25.50 -1.98
CA LEU A 59 -13.30 -25.69 -3.41
C LEU A 59 -12.26 -24.72 -3.96
N LEU A 60 -12.34 -23.45 -3.58
CA LEU A 60 -11.33 -22.45 -3.96
C LEU A 60 -9.96 -22.79 -3.37
N ALA A 61 -9.90 -23.23 -2.11
CA ALA A 61 -8.65 -23.64 -1.48
C ALA A 61 -8.01 -24.82 -2.21
N LEU A 62 -8.80 -25.85 -2.53
CA LEU A 62 -8.35 -27.03 -3.26
C LEU A 62 -7.91 -26.67 -4.68
N ALA A 63 -8.67 -25.81 -5.38
CA ALA A 63 -8.29 -25.32 -6.70
C ALA A 63 -6.98 -24.53 -6.68
N CYS A 64 -6.79 -23.65 -5.69
CA CYS A 64 -5.54 -22.91 -5.51
C CYS A 64 -4.37 -23.87 -5.22
N ALA A 65 -4.56 -24.84 -4.32
CA ALA A 65 -3.52 -25.82 -3.98
C ALA A 65 -3.14 -26.68 -5.19
N GLY A 66 -4.12 -27.17 -5.95
CA GLY A 66 -3.90 -27.93 -7.18
C GLY A 66 -3.17 -27.11 -8.25
N LEU A 67 -3.59 -25.86 -8.47
CA LEU A 67 -2.93 -24.96 -9.42
C LEU A 67 -1.47 -24.68 -9.02
N LEU A 68 -1.22 -24.41 -7.73
CA LEU A 68 0.14 -24.19 -7.23
C LEU A 68 0.99 -25.43 -7.39
N TRP A 69 0.46 -26.62 -7.10
CA TRP A 69 1.19 -27.87 -7.28
C TRP A 69 1.60 -28.10 -8.73
N VAL A 70 0.69 -27.89 -9.68
CA VAL A 70 0.97 -28.03 -11.13
C VAL A 70 1.97 -26.98 -11.63
N LEU A 71 1.81 -25.71 -11.21
CA LEU A 71 2.66 -24.62 -11.69
C LEU A 71 3.98 -24.50 -10.94
N TRP A 72 4.18 -25.21 -9.83
CA TRP A 72 5.35 -25.08 -8.95
C TRP A 72 6.70 -25.15 -9.68
N PRO A 73 6.93 -26.12 -10.60
CA PRO A 73 8.21 -26.21 -11.31
C PRO A 73 8.48 -24.99 -12.20
N LEU A 74 7.44 -24.45 -12.84
CA LEU A 74 7.54 -23.25 -13.66
C LEU A 74 7.82 -22.00 -12.79
N LEU A 75 7.14 -21.89 -11.65
CA LEU A 75 7.33 -20.79 -10.71
C LEU A 75 8.76 -20.75 -10.14
N ARG A 76 9.36 -21.92 -9.86
CA ARG A 76 10.76 -22.04 -9.43
C ARG A 76 11.77 -21.50 -10.45
N GLN A 77 11.46 -21.58 -11.74
CA GLN A 77 12.35 -21.05 -12.78
C GLN A 77 12.20 -19.53 -12.97
N GLN A 78 11.01 -18.99 -12.64
CA GLN A 78 10.62 -17.61 -12.93
C GLN A 78 10.48 -16.74 -11.68
N VAL A 79 11.19 -17.06 -10.60
CA VAL A 79 11.08 -16.36 -9.30
C VAL A 79 11.24 -14.85 -9.44
N ALA A 80 12.27 -14.38 -10.14
CA ALA A 80 12.49 -12.94 -10.33
C ALA A 80 11.32 -12.26 -11.07
N PHE A 81 10.73 -12.95 -12.05
CA PHE A 81 9.56 -12.44 -12.77
C PHE A 81 8.31 -12.36 -11.86
N LEU A 82 8.14 -13.29 -10.92
CA LEU A 82 7.05 -13.22 -9.94
C LEU A 82 7.16 -12.00 -9.03
N TYR A 83 8.35 -11.75 -8.49
CA TYR A 83 8.59 -10.55 -7.67
C TYR A 83 8.43 -9.27 -8.50
N TYR A 84 8.83 -9.28 -9.76
CA TYR A 84 8.61 -8.17 -10.69
C TYR A 84 7.13 -7.90 -10.92
N LEU A 85 6.34 -8.93 -11.24
CA LEU A 85 4.91 -8.78 -11.49
C LEU A 85 4.17 -8.27 -10.24
N GLN A 86 4.59 -8.69 -9.05
CA GLN A 86 4.04 -8.16 -7.79
C GLN A 86 4.39 -6.70 -7.59
N HIS A 87 5.67 -6.34 -7.73
CA HIS A 87 6.11 -4.97 -7.58
C HIS A 87 5.39 -4.06 -8.57
N LEU A 88 5.38 -4.41 -9.85
CA LEU A 88 4.68 -3.68 -10.90
C LEU A 88 3.17 -3.61 -10.63
N GLY A 89 2.54 -4.74 -10.35
CA GLY A 89 1.10 -4.85 -10.14
C GLY A 89 0.61 -3.98 -9.00
N VAL A 90 1.33 -3.95 -7.86
CA VAL A 90 0.98 -3.07 -6.73
C VAL A 90 1.08 -1.60 -7.12
N HIS A 91 2.15 -1.20 -7.82
CA HIS A 91 2.31 0.20 -8.24
C HIS A 91 1.24 0.61 -9.25
N LEU A 92 0.93 -0.23 -10.24
CA LEU A 92 -0.13 0.07 -11.21
C LEU A 92 -1.52 0.09 -10.57
N ALA A 93 -1.82 -0.83 -9.65
CA ALA A 93 -3.08 -0.83 -8.93
C ALA A 93 -3.26 0.44 -8.09
N LEU A 94 -2.20 0.89 -7.40
CA LEU A 94 -2.22 2.15 -6.65
C LEU A 94 -2.31 3.38 -7.58
N ALA A 95 -1.57 3.40 -8.68
CA ALA A 95 -1.67 4.43 -9.69
C ALA A 95 -3.10 4.52 -10.25
N ALA A 96 -3.73 3.39 -10.55
CA ALA A 96 -5.12 3.33 -11.02
C ALA A 96 -6.09 3.80 -9.94
N LEU A 97 -5.90 3.41 -8.68
CA LEU A 97 -6.75 3.83 -7.56
C LEU A 97 -6.72 5.36 -7.36
N PHE A 98 -5.53 5.96 -7.36
CA PHE A 98 -5.38 7.42 -7.23
C PHE A 98 -5.79 8.14 -8.52
N GLY A 99 -5.36 7.64 -9.67
CA GLY A 99 -5.64 8.20 -11.00
C GLY A 99 -7.11 8.22 -11.37
N ALA A 100 -7.82 7.10 -11.16
CA ALA A 100 -9.25 7.01 -11.41
C ALA A 100 -10.05 7.99 -10.54
N SER A 101 -9.58 8.28 -9.32
CA SER A 101 -10.21 9.28 -8.44
C SER A 101 -10.10 10.73 -8.95
N LEU A 102 -9.26 10.99 -9.95
CA LEU A 102 -9.09 12.31 -10.57
C LEU A 102 -9.97 12.52 -11.81
N MET A 103 -10.57 11.44 -12.33
CA MET A 103 -11.36 11.44 -13.56
C MET A 103 -12.86 11.69 -13.31
N GLY A 104 -13.57 12.22 -14.31
CA GLY A 104 -15.04 12.20 -14.35
C GLY A 104 -15.77 13.01 -13.28
N GLY A 105 -15.13 14.03 -12.68
CA GLY A 105 -15.75 14.80 -11.58
C GLY A 105 -15.82 14.05 -10.25
N ALA A 106 -15.21 12.86 -10.15
CA ALA A 106 -15.08 12.13 -8.90
C ALA A 106 -14.23 12.92 -7.89
N GLU A 107 -14.49 12.66 -6.60
CA GLU A 107 -13.71 13.27 -5.54
C GLU A 107 -12.32 12.60 -5.43
N PRO A 108 -11.21 13.38 -5.48
CA PRO A 108 -9.87 12.83 -5.36
C PRO A 108 -9.70 12.03 -4.06
N LEU A 109 -8.97 10.92 -4.12
CA LEU A 109 -8.86 9.99 -2.99
C LEU A 109 -8.35 10.67 -1.71
N VAL A 110 -7.35 11.54 -1.84
CA VAL A 110 -6.79 12.28 -0.70
C VAL A 110 -7.80 13.28 -0.14
N THR A 111 -8.66 13.86 -0.98
CA THR A 111 -9.75 14.74 -0.54
C THR A 111 -10.78 13.95 0.29
N ARG A 112 -11.16 12.76 -0.20
CA ARG A 112 -12.08 11.87 0.51
C ARG A 112 -11.53 11.45 1.87
N MET A 113 -10.24 11.11 1.93
CA MET A 113 -9.55 10.83 3.20
C MET A 113 -9.53 12.05 4.12
N ALA A 114 -9.21 13.24 3.61
CA ALA A 114 -9.21 14.47 4.38
C ALA A 114 -10.60 14.80 4.94
N ARG A 115 -11.68 14.62 4.17
CA ARG A 115 -13.05 14.85 4.63
C ARG A 115 -13.45 13.90 5.76
N GLY A 116 -13.00 12.64 5.72
CA GLY A 116 -13.22 11.68 6.81
C GLY A 116 -12.55 12.10 8.13
N ILE A 117 -11.44 12.84 8.07
CA ILE A 117 -10.67 13.28 9.25
C ILE A 117 -11.14 14.65 9.75
N PHE A 118 -11.35 15.60 8.84
CA PHE A 118 -11.60 17.01 9.17
C PHE A 118 -13.07 17.42 9.08
N GLY A 119 -13.95 16.51 8.63
CA GLY A 119 -15.36 16.78 8.41
C GLY A 119 -15.65 17.49 7.07
N PRO A 120 -16.92 17.84 6.80
CA PRO A 120 -17.36 18.34 5.50
C PRO A 120 -16.86 19.75 5.13
N GLY A 121 -16.36 20.54 6.09
CA GLY A 121 -15.94 21.94 5.90
C GLY A 121 -14.54 22.14 5.31
N LEU A 122 -14.19 21.46 4.22
CA LEU A 122 -12.89 21.67 3.55
C LEU A 122 -12.90 22.97 2.73
N SER A 123 -11.91 23.84 2.96
CA SER A 123 -11.74 25.08 2.19
C SER A 123 -11.40 24.78 0.71
N ALA A 124 -11.69 25.72 -0.18
CA ALA A 124 -11.34 25.60 -1.61
C ALA A 124 -9.82 25.40 -1.83
N ARG A 125 -8.98 25.93 -0.91
CA ARG A 125 -7.53 25.71 -0.93
C ARG A 125 -7.18 24.27 -0.60
N ASN A 126 -7.79 23.70 0.44
CA ASN A 126 -7.62 22.29 0.80
C ASN A 126 -8.04 21.36 -0.35
N LEU A 127 -9.16 21.63 -1.01
CA LEU A 127 -9.62 20.84 -2.17
C LEU A 127 -8.60 20.84 -3.33
N ARG A 128 -8.01 22.00 -3.64
CA ARG A 128 -6.95 22.09 -4.67
C ARG A 128 -5.69 21.35 -4.24
N TYR A 129 -5.26 21.54 -3.00
CA TYR A 129 -4.08 20.89 -2.43
C TYR A 129 -4.21 19.36 -2.46
N THR A 130 -5.32 18.80 -1.96
CA THR A 130 -5.51 17.34 -1.92
C THR A 130 -5.61 16.74 -3.31
N ARG A 131 -6.15 17.48 -4.28
CA ARG A 131 -6.13 17.08 -5.69
C ARG A 131 -4.72 17.03 -6.26
N GLN A 132 -3.88 18.04 -5.99
CA GLN A 132 -2.47 18.05 -6.41
C GLN A 132 -1.68 16.90 -5.78
N VAL A 133 -1.90 16.63 -4.49
CA VAL A 133 -1.27 15.49 -3.80
C VAL A 133 -1.73 14.17 -4.43
N THR A 134 -3.01 14.03 -4.78
CA THR A 134 -3.51 12.84 -5.48
C THR A 134 -2.80 12.65 -6.83
N TRP A 135 -2.60 13.72 -7.61
CA TRP A 135 -1.81 13.68 -8.85
C TRP A 135 -0.35 13.26 -8.60
N ALA A 136 0.28 13.82 -7.59
CA ALA A 136 1.67 13.51 -7.26
C ALA A 136 1.84 12.03 -6.86
N TRP A 137 0.89 11.46 -6.11
CA TRP A 137 0.85 10.03 -5.82
C TRP A 137 0.68 9.17 -7.06
N THR A 138 -0.26 9.51 -7.96
CA THR A 138 -0.43 8.80 -9.23
C THR A 138 0.86 8.81 -10.04
N ALA A 139 1.49 9.98 -10.20
CA ALA A 139 2.73 10.14 -10.94
C ALA A 139 3.88 9.35 -10.32
N PHE A 140 4.02 9.39 -8.99
CA PHE A 140 5.02 8.62 -8.24
C PHE A 140 4.89 7.12 -8.53
N PHE A 141 3.68 6.56 -8.44
CA PHE A 141 3.46 5.14 -8.67
C PHE A 141 3.73 4.73 -10.12
N LEU A 142 3.31 5.56 -11.10
CA LEU A 142 3.59 5.30 -12.52
C LEU A 142 5.09 5.40 -12.85
N LEU A 143 5.78 6.39 -12.30
CA LEU A 143 7.22 6.54 -12.47
C LEU A 143 7.96 5.35 -11.86
N ASN A 144 7.60 4.94 -10.65
CA ASN A 144 8.25 3.81 -9.99
C ASN A 144 7.99 2.49 -10.73
N ALA A 145 6.77 2.28 -11.23
CA ALA A 145 6.45 1.17 -12.12
C ALA A 145 7.33 1.17 -13.38
N SER A 146 7.46 2.33 -14.03
CA SER A 146 8.25 2.49 -15.26
C SER A 146 9.74 2.25 -15.02
N VAL A 147 10.30 2.80 -13.94
CA VAL A 147 11.70 2.58 -13.54
C VAL A 147 11.94 1.12 -13.20
N SER A 148 11.04 0.49 -12.43
CA SER A 148 11.12 -0.94 -12.10
C SER A 148 11.11 -1.81 -13.35
N THR A 149 10.22 -1.55 -14.31
CA THR A 149 10.21 -2.25 -15.61
C THR A 149 11.49 -2.01 -16.40
N GLY A 150 11.98 -0.77 -16.49
CA GLY A 150 13.22 -0.47 -17.18
C GLY A 150 14.41 -1.21 -16.58
N LEU A 151 14.54 -1.20 -15.25
CA LEU A 151 15.61 -1.92 -14.54
C LEU A 151 15.47 -3.44 -14.71
N PHE A 152 14.26 -3.98 -14.68
CA PHE A 152 14.04 -5.42 -14.86
C PHE A 152 14.44 -5.90 -16.26
N LEU A 153 14.19 -5.10 -17.28
CA LEU A 153 14.47 -5.45 -18.68
C LEU A 153 15.92 -5.19 -19.09
N LEU A 154 16.56 -4.15 -18.53
CA LEU A 154 17.84 -3.63 -19.04
C LEU A 154 19.01 -3.78 -18.06
N ALA A 155 18.75 -4.02 -16.77
CA ALA A 155 19.79 -4.05 -15.74
C ALA A 155 19.97 -5.46 -15.14
N PRO A 156 21.11 -5.72 -14.46
CA PRO A 156 21.29 -6.94 -13.68
C PRO A 156 20.21 -7.11 -12.61
N ARG A 157 19.86 -8.36 -12.31
CA ARG A 157 18.76 -8.71 -11.40
C ARG A 157 18.95 -8.15 -9.99
N GLU A 158 20.20 -8.04 -9.56
CA GLU A 158 20.59 -7.48 -8.27
C GLU A 158 20.23 -6.00 -8.19
N VAL A 159 20.49 -5.23 -9.25
CA VAL A 159 20.19 -3.79 -9.33
C VAL A 159 18.69 -3.58 -9.29
N TRP A 160 17.94 -4.34 -10.09
CA TRP A 160 16.48 -4.31 -10.06
C TRP A 160 15.95 -4.70 -8.67
N SER A 161 16.48 -5.75 -8.05
CA SER A 161 16.05 -6.23 -6.74
C SER A 161 16.27 -5.20 -5.63
N VAL A 162 17.40 -4.47 -5.66
CA VAL A 162 17.65 -3.37 -4.71
C VAL A 162 16.60 -2.29 -4.87
N HIS A 163 16.28 -1.89 -6.10
CA HIS A 163 15.22 -0.91 -6.35
C HIS A 163 13.86 -1.40 -5.83
N ALA A 164 13.45 -2.60 -6.24
CA ALA A 164 12.13 -3.12 -5.95
C ALA A 164 11.91 -3.45 -4.46
N ASN A 165 12.88 -4.10 -3.82
CA ASN A 165 12.71 -4.66 -2.48
C ASN A 165 13.28 -3.78 -1.36
N VAL A 166 14.35 -3.01 -1.65
CA VAL A 166 15.03 -2.20 -0.64
C VAL A 166 14.62 -0.74 -0.74
N LEU A 167 14.62 -0.15 -1.94
CA LEU A 167 14.39 1.28 -2.13
C LEU A 167 12.92 1.70 -2.12
N THR A 168 11.98 0.78 -2.39
CA THR A 168 10.54 1.11 -2.37
C THR A 168 10.10 1.75 -1.04
N GLY A 169 10.57 1.23 0.10
CA GLY A 169 10.25 1.78 1.43
C GLY A 169 10.79 3.22 1.62
N PRO A 170 12.09 3.45 1.45
CA PRO A 170 12.69 4.79 1.46
C PRO A 170 12.04 5.78 0.49
N LEU A 171 11.75 5.36 -0.75
CA LEU A 171 11.09 6.22 -1.76
C LEU A 171 9.67 6.60 -1.31
N LEU A 172 8.94 5.66 -0.74
CA LEU A 172 7.62 5.93 -0.17
C LEU A 172 7.71 6.91 1.00
N GLY A 173 8.68 6.72 1.90
CA GLY A 173 8.94 7.63 3.01
C GLY A 173 9.33 9.03 2.54
N LEU A 174 10.15 9.14 1.50
CA LEU A 174 10.51 10.41 0.88
C LEU A 174 9.28 11.09 0.27
N MET A 175 8.41 10.35 -0.42
CA MET A 175 7.18 10.90 -0.98
C MET A 175 6.27 11.48 0.12
N PHE A 176 6.10 10.76 1.24
CA PHE A 176 5.37 11.29 2.40
C PHE A 176 6.03 12.52 3.02
N LEU A 177 7.36 12.55 3.10
CA LEU A 177 8.10 13.70 3.61
C LEU A 177 7.89 14.92 2.72
N LEU A 178 8.03 14.75 1.40
CA LEU A 178 7.81 15.82 0.42
C LEU A 178 6.37 16.34 0.46
N GLU A 179 5.38 15.45 0.57
CA GLU A 179 3.98 15.82 0.78
C GLU A 179 3.79 16.62 2.07
N SER A 180 4.43 16.19 3.17
CA SER A 180 4.36 16.87 4.46
C SER A 180 5.02 18.25 4.45
N LEU A 181 6.13 18.41 3.73
CA LEU A 181 6.79 19.70 3.55
C LEU A 181 5.94 20.60 2.65
N TRP A 182 5.40 20.07 1.55
CA TRP A 182 4.51 20.81 0.65
C TRP A 182 3.25 21.29 1.37
N ARG A 183 2.64 20.44 2.19
CA ARG A 183 1.55 20.80 3.12
C ARG A 183 1.92 21.99 3.99
N ARG A 184 3.17 22.01 4.47
CA ARG A 184 3.71 23.08 5.31
C ARG A 184 4.08 24.36 4.56
N CYS A 185 4.13 24.34 3.24
CA CYS A 185 4.33 25.54 2.44
C CYS A 185 3.00 26.14 1.98
N VAL A 186 2.02 25.31 1.62
CA VAL A 186 0.80 25.75 0.93
C VAL A 186 -0.38 26.08 1.86
N LEU A 187 -0.57 25.30 2.92
CA LEU A 187 -1.75 25.45 3.81
C LEU A 187 -1.41 26.33 5.00
N PRO A 188 -2.20 27.31 5.44
CA PRO A 188 -1.92 28.06 6.67
C PRO A 188 -1.99 27.18 7.94
N PRO A 189 -1.34 27.57 9.06
CA PRO A 189 -1.36 26.80 10.31
C PRO A 189 -2.77 26.48 10.85
N HIS A 190 -3.76 27.35 10.63
CA HIS A 190 -5.15 27.12 11.05
C HIS A 190 -5.88 26.08 10.20
N GLU A 191 -5.44 25.84 8.95
CA GLU A 191 -5.93 24.75 8.09
C GLU A 191 -5.12 23.46 8.28
N ARG A 192 -4.15 23.47 9.20
CA ARG A 192 -3.40 22.31 9.68
C ARG A 192 -3.77 22.02 11.14
N PRO A 193 -4.98 21.53 11.47
CA PRO A 193 -5.29 21.23 12.85
C PRO A 193 -4.28 20.22 13.37
N GLY A 194 -3.55 20.59 14.42
CA GLY A 194 -2.66 19.65 15.10
C GLY A 194 -3.48 18.47 15.63
N LEU A 195 -2.85 17.30 15.76
CA LEU A 195 -3.49 16.08 16.30
C LEU A 195 -4.21 16.33 17.63
N ALA A 196 -3.68 17.24 18.45
CA ALA A 196 -4.31 17.67 19.70
C ALA A 196 -5.71 18.30 19.50
N THR A 197 -5.89 19.14 18.48
CA THR A 197 -7.16 19.77 18.14
C THR A 197 -8.19 18.76 17.65
N VAL A 198 -7.75 17.76 16.88
CA VAL A 198 -8.62 16.65 16.42
C VAL A 198 -9.06 15.81 17.62
N VAL A 199 -8.13 15.45 18.52
CA VAL A 199 -8.44 14.70 19.75
C VAL A 199 -9.39 15.49 20.67
N GLN A 200 -9.17 16.80 20.82
CA GLN A 200 -10.04 17.66 21.63
C GLN A 200 -11.44 17.81 21.01
N ALA A 201 -11.54 17.93 19.68
CA ALA A 201 -12.82 17.96 18.98
C ALA A 201 -13.59 16.64 19.16
N TRP A 202 -12.91 15.51 19.08
CA TRP A 202 -13.49 14.18 19.29
C TRP A 202 -13.98 13.98 20.73
N ARG A 203 -13.19 14.41 21.73
CA ARG A 203 -13.61 14.37 23.15
C ARG A 203 -14.86 15.21 23.41
N ARG A 204 -14.93 16.41 22.83
CA ARG A 204 -16.08 17.31 22.97
C ARG A 204 -17.36 16.74 22.34
N ASP A 205 -17.27 16.06 21.20
CA ASP A 205 -18.44 15.39 20.60
C ASP A 205 -18.92 14.20 21.45
N HIS A 206 -17.98 13.41 21.97
CA HIS A 206 -18.30 12.28 22.87
C HIS A 206 -18.94 12.73 24.20
N GLU A 207 -18.49 13.85 24.78
CA GLU A 207 -19.06 14.43 26.00
C GLU A 207 -20.46 15.01 25.75
N ARG A 208 -20.69 15.69 24.61
CA ARG A 208 -22.03 16.17 24.22
C ARG A 208 -23.02 15.03 24.06
N ARG A 209 -22.63 13.94 23.39
CA ARG A 209 -23.48 12.75 23.21
C ARG A 209 -23.78 12.02 24.52
N ARG A 210 -22.85 12.04 25.48
CA ARG A 210 -23.07 11.47 26.83
C ARG A 210 -23.90 12.38 27.73
N GLY A 211 -23.77 13.69 27.61
CA GLY A 211 -24.60 14.67 28.35
C GLY A 211 -26.04 14.71 27.88
N ALA A 212 -26.29 14.54 26.57
CA ALA A 212 -27.64 14.46 25.99
C ALA A 212 -28.42 13.17 26.35
N HIS A 213 -27.79 12.24 27.08
CA HIS A 213 -28.38 10.95 27.50
C HIS A 213 -28.48 10.80 29.02
N ARG A 214 -28.27 11.88 29.78
CA ARG A 214 -28.62 11.94 31.21
C ARG A 214 -29.92 12.74 31.34
N PRO A 215 -31.04 12.13 31.78
CA PRO A 215 -32.25 12.85 32.13
C PRO A 215 -32.04 13.76 33.34
#